data_AF-A0A7J3XAX0-F1
#
_entry.id   AF-A0A7J3XAX0-F1
#
_cell.length_a   1.000
_cell.length_b   1.000
_cell.length_c   1.000
_cell.angle_alpha   90.00
_cell.angle_beta   90.00
_cell.angle_gamma   90.00
#
_symmetry.space_group_name_H-M   'P 1'
#
loop_
_entity.id
_entity.type
_entity.pdbx_description
1 polymer ?
#
loop_
_entity_poly.entity_id
_entity_poly.type
_entity_poly.pdbx_seq_one_letter_code
_entity_poly.pdbx_strand_id
1 'polypeptide(L)' 'EVKTWHISPGVSVVAVVLESHIAIHTWPEYYFAAVDVYSCGRHSKPEEAFKYIVSRLKPKRFEYTVADRSYIE' A
#
# COMPACT_ATOMS: atom_id res chain seq x y z
N GLU A 1 7.84 -9.24 7.34
CA GLU A 1 8.81 -9.57 6.27
C GLU A 1 8.62 -8.61 5.10
N VAL A 2 9.66 -8.24 4.35
CA VAL A 2 9.54 -7.41 3.14
C VAL A 2 10.17 -8.14 1.96
N LYS A 3 9.45 -8.25 0.84
CA LYS A 3 9.94 -8.77 -0.43
C LYS A 3 9.76 -7.74 -1.53
N THR A 4 10.74 -7.68 -2.43
CA THR A 4 10.79 -6.75 -3.56
C THR A 4 11.13 -7.50 -4.84
N TRP A 5 10.45 -7.15 -5.93
CA TRP A 5 10.71 -7.66 -7.27
C TRP A 5 10.93 -6.48 -8.22
N HIS A 6 12.09 -6.47 -8.87
CA HIS A 6 12.42 -5.49 -9.91
C HIS A 6 11.89 -6.02 -11.25
N ILE A 7 10.93 -5.31 -11.83
CA ILE A 7 10.26 -5.68 -13.08
C ILE A 7 10.39 -4.48 -14.02
N SER A 8 11.53 -4.38 -14.72
CA SER A 8 11.88 -3.19 -15.50
C SER A 8 10.74 -2.74 -16.43
N PRO A 9 10.32 -1.45 -16.38
CA PRO A 9 10.93 -0.35 -15.61
C PRO A 9 10.42 -0.18 -14.17
N GLY A 10 9.44 -0.96 -13.72
CA GLY A 10 8.80 -0.86 -12.41
C GLY A 10 9.35 -1.78 -11.31
N VAL A 11 8.66 -1.74 -10.17
CA VAL A 11 8.93 -2.51 -8.96
C VAL A 11 7.61 -2.97 -8.34
N SER A 12 7.60 -4.18 -7.79
CA SER A 12 6.57 -4.66 -6.87
C SER A 12 7.17 -4.90 -5.49
N VAL A 13 6.50 -4.45 -4.44
CA VAL A 13 6.91 -4.61 -3.04
C VAL A 13 5.74 -5.17 -2.24
N VAL A 14 6.00 -6.17 -1.42
CA VAL A 14 5.03 -6.67 -0.42
C VAL A 14 5.71 -6.73 0.94
N ALA A 15 5.13 -6.05 1.92
CA ALA A 15 5.49 -6.14 3.32
C ALA A 15 4.40 -6.89 4.08
N VAL A 16 4.71 -8.09 4.57
CA VAL A 16 3.84 -8.85 5.46
C VAL A 16 4.01 -8.33 6.88
N VAL A 17 2.90 -7.88 7.47
CA VAL A 17 2.78 -7.44 8.86
C VAL A 17 1.81 -8.39 9.61
N LEU A 18 1.60 -8.18 10.90
CA LEU A 18 0.76 -9.08 11.70
C LEU A 18 -0.66 -9.17 11.09
N GLU A 19 -1.03 -10.37 10.64
CA GLU A 19 -2.35 -10.73 10.08
C GLU A 19 -2.79 -9.93 8.84
N SER A 20 -1.86 -9.23 8.17
CA SER A 20 -2.19 -8.25 7.15
C SER A 20 -0.98 -7.91 6.25
N HIS A 21 -1.05 -6.87 5.42
CA HIS A 21 0.04 -6.55 4.48
C HIS A 21 0.02 -5.10 3.96
N ILE A 22 1.16 -4.66 3.45
CA ILE A 22 1.27 -3.47 2.61
C ILE A 22 1.82 -3.93 1.26
N ALA A 23 1.17 -3.55 0.15
CA ALA A 23 1.62 -3.86 -1.20
C ALA A 23 1.76 -2.58 -2.04
N ILE A 24 2.81 -2.50 -2.85
CA ILE A 24 3.05 -1.40 -3.78
C ILE A 24 3.44 -1.98 -5.13
N HIS A 25 2.76 -1.56 -6.19
CA HIS A 25 3.09 -1.91 -7.57
C HIS A 25 3.21 -0.63 -8.39
N THR A 26 4.32 -0.48 -9.12
CA THR A 26 4.58 0.73 -9.91
C THR A 26 4.64 0.43 -11.40
N TRP A 27 4.09 1.32 -12.21
CA TRP A 27 4.25 1.36 -13.66
C TRP A 27 4.78 2.74 -14.06
N PRO A 28 6.11 2.93 -14.08
CA PRO A 28 6.74 4.21 -14.41
C PRO A 28 6.36 4.75 -15.79
N GLU A 29 6.13 3.87 -16.77
CA GLU A 29 5.69 4.22 -18.12
C GLU A 29 4.32 4.95 -18.15
N TYR A 30 3.51 4.78 -17.11
CA TYR A 30 2.22 5.47 -16.94
C TYR A 30 2.24 6.51 -15.80
N TYR A 31 3.40 6.75 -15.17
CA TYR A 31 3.52 7.55 -13.96
C TYR A 31 2.52 7.14 -12.86
N PHE A 32 2.30 5.83 -12.73
CA PHE A 32 1.26 5.25 -11.89
C PHE A 32 1.83 4.31 -10.82
N ALA A 33 1.16 4.27 -9.68
CA ALA A 33 1.39 3.27 -8.66
C ALA A 33 0.07 2.85 -8.01
N ALA A 34 -0.11 1.55 -7.79
CA ALA A 34 -1.14 0.99 -6.94
C ALA A 34 -0.55 0.72 -5.55
N VAL A 35 -1.26 1.12 -4.51
CA VAL A 35 -0.84 0.97 -3.11
C VAL A 35 -1.99 0.37 -2.32
N ASP A 36 -1.73 -0.73 -1.62
CA ASP A 36 -2.64 -1.33 -0.66
C ASP A 36 -2.02 -1.27 0.73
N VAL A 37 -2.81 -0.87 1.72
CA VAL A 37 -2.43 -0.83 3.13
C VAL A 37 -3.52 -1.52 3.92
N TYR A 38 -3.29 -2.79 4.21
CA TYR A 38 -4.14 -3.59 5.06
C TYR A 38 -3.46 -3.77 6.42
N SER A 39 -4.17 -3.44 7.50
CA SER A 39 -3.68 -3.63 8.87
C SER A 39 -4.80 -4.07 9.81
N CYS A 40 -4.46 -4.95 10.76
CA CYS A 40 -5.36 -5.40 11.82
C CYS A 40 -5.01 -4.77 13.18
N GLY A 41 -5.98 -4.72 14.09
CA GLY A 41 -5.81 -4.27 15.47
C GLY A 41 -6.10 -2.77 15.73
N ARG A 42 -6.57 -2.46 16.94
CA ARG A 42 -7.06 -1.12 17.34
C ARG A 42 -6.01 -0.01 17.32
N HIS A 43 -4.73 -0.37 17.44
CA HIS A 43 -3.62 0.58 17.41
C HIS A 43 -3.10 0.83 16.00
N SER A 44 -3.58 0.08 15.00
CA SER A 44 -3.16 0.23 13.63
C SER A 44 -3.78 1.48 13.00
N LYS A 45 -3.02 2.11 12.09
CA LYS A 45 -3.40 3.36 11.44
C LYS A 45 -3.16 3.27 9.93
N PRO A 46 -3.95 2.46 9.21
CA PRO A 46 -3.71 2.16 7.79
C PRO A 46 -3.72 3.43 6.93
N GLU A 47 -4.63 4.36 7.20
CA GLU A 47 -4.70 5.63 6.46
C GLU A 47 -3.47 6.53 6.68
N GLU A 48 -2.88 6.55 7.88
CA GLU A 48 -1.65 7.32 8.12
C GLU A 48 -0.47 6.70 7.36
N ALA A 49 -0.37 5.37 7.34
CA ALA A 49 0.64 4.66 6.54
C ALA A 49 0.45 4.88 5.03
N PHE A 50 -0.78 4.83 4.52
CA PHE A 50 -1.09 5.17 3.13
C PHE A 50 -0.68 6.61 2.79
N LYS A 51 -1.07 7.59 3.62
CA LYS A 51 -0.70 9.00 3.44
C LYS A 51 0.81 9.22 3.48
N TYR A 52 1.52 8.48 4.32
CA TYR A 52 2.98 8.49 4.33
C TYR A 52 3.55 8.02 2.99
N ILE A 53 3.06 6.91 2.43
CA ILE A 53 3.48 6.41 1.11
C ILE A 53 3.19 7.43 0.02
N VAL A 54 1.99 8.02 0.00
CA VAL A 54 1.62 9.09 -0.94
C VAL A 54 2.59 10.27 -0.86
N SER A 55 2.97 10.70 0.35
CA SER A 55 3.93 11.80 0.55
C SER A 55 5.33 11.50 -0.01
N ARG A 56 5.72 10.22 -0.07
CA ARG A 56 6.99 9.77 -0.64
C ARG A 56 6.93 9.64 -2.16
N LEU A 57 5.82 9.13 -2.69
CA LEU A 57 5.60 8.98 -4.12
C LEU A 57 5.33 10.32 -4.83
N LYS A 58 4.82 11.33 -4.10
CA LYS A 58 4.51 12.67 -4.59
C LYS A 58 3.67 12.66 -5.90
N PRO A 59 2.56 11.90 -5.96
CA PRO A 59 1.75 11.87 -7.16
C PRO A 59 1.07 13.23 -7.38
N LYS A 60 0.80 13.59 -8.63
CA LYS A 60 -0.01 14.79 -8.96
C LYS A 60 -1.47 14.64 -8.53
N ARG A 61 -1.99 13.41 -8.52
CA ARG A 61 -3.36 13.04 -8.14
C ARG A 61 -3.34 11.66 -7.51
N PHE A 62 -4.14 11.45 -6.48
CA PHE A 62 -4.42 10.13 -5.93
C PHE A 62 -5.88 10.05 -5.50
N GLU A 63 -6.43 8.84 -5.52
CA GLU A 63 -7.74 8.49 -4.99
C GLU A 63 -7.55 7.24 -4.15
N TYR A 64 -8.32 7.11 -3.06
CA TYR A 64 -8.28 5.92 -2.22
C TYR A 64 -9.65 5.67 -1.62
N THR A 65 -9.91 4.42 -1.29
CA THR A 65 -11.10 3.98 -0.57
C THR A 65 -10.66 3.22 0.67
N VAL A 66 -11.54 3.17 1.67
CA VAL A 66 -11.35 2.39 2.88
C VAL A 66 -12.39 1.30 2.88
N ALA A 67 -11.96 0.05 3.09
CA ALA A 67 -12.82 -1.10 3.25
C ALA A 67 -12.64 -1.68 4.64
N ASP A 68 -13.72 -1.72 5.43
CA ASP A 68 -13.72 -2.46 6.70
C ASP A 68 -13.74 -3.96 6.39
N ARG A 69 -12.82 -4.69 7.02
CA ARG A 69 -12.66 -6.14 6.90
C ARG A 69 -12.97 -6.87 8.20
N SER A 70 -13.48 -6.15 9.20
CA SER A 70 -13.91 -6.71 10.48
C SER A 70 -14.95 -7.79 10.24
N TYR A 71 -14.74 -8.94 10.88
CA TYR A 71 -15.76 -9.97 10.94
C TYR A 71 -16.86 -9.48 11.90
N ILE A 72 -18.09 -9.41 11.40
CA ILE A 72 -19.28 -9.23 12.21
C ILE A 72 -19.83 -10.64 12.42
N GLU A 73 -19.79 -11.13 13.65
CA GLU A 73 -20.53 -12.34 14.05
C GLU A 73 -22.04 -12.12 13.95
#